data_AF-A0A136Q6Z9-F1
#
_entry.id   AF-A0A136Q6Z9-F1
#
_cell.length_a   1.000
_cell.length_b   1.000
_cell.length_c   1.000
_cell.angle_alpha   90.00
_cell.angle_beta   90.00
_cell.angle_gamma   90.00
#
_symmetry.space_group_name_H-M   'P 1'
#
loop_
_entity.id
_entity.type
_entity.pdbx_description
1 polymer ?
#
loop_
_entity_poly.entity_id
_entity_poly.type
_entity_poly.pdbx_seq_one_letter_code
_entity_poly.pdbx_strand_id
1 'polypeptide(L)'
;MNKGDNLAHHMIQSFAPGEVTPEEAHKLGQEWAEKVLKGKYEYVIATHTDSRCVNNHIMFCATNFVDHHKYISNERTLAQIRRLSDDLCRTHGLSVIETTERSAKSKSGKEYHAAREGRGWKSKLYRLIDDTIPHVKTFDELLQRISAAGYEVSRTKKVLKFRAPGQDKFTRGHDDYTEMRIRERIAGGASRKPQRDDKGVNLVIDIQNSIKAQQNEGYKRWAKVFNLKETSKAVNYLTEHNITDREQLARIVKDAATKFDKTAADLRGIEKRLSDVLLTMKHTENYRRMKPTYDKYLAAKKQRPLLFRT
;
A
#
# COMPACT_ATOMS: atom_id res chain seq x y z
N MET A 1 -0.60 -25.10 -26.96
CA MET A 1 0.24 -24.92 -25.76
C MET A 1 1.69 -25.07 -26.20
N ASN A 2 2.49 -24.00 -26.16
CA ASN A 2 3.92 -24.10 -26.45
C ASN A 2 4.56 -25.02 -25.39
N LYS A 3 4.93 -26.24 -25.78
CA LYS A 3 5.77 -27.12 -24.98
C LYS A 3 7.16 -26.47 -24.93
N GLY A 4 7.38 -25.56 -23.99
CA GLY A 4 8.66 -24.89 -23.85
C GLY A 4 9.75 -25.85 -23.37
N ASP A 5 10.95 -25.71 -23.91
CA ASP A 5 12.16 -26.51 -23.66
C ASP A 5 12.77 -26.32 -22.26
N ASN A 6 12.01 -25.78 -21.29
CA ASN A 6 12.52 -25.52 -19.94
C ASN A 6 12.94 -26.84 -19.28
N LEU A 7 14.25 -26.98 -19.03
CA LEU A 7 14.87 -28.15 -18.41
C LEU A 7 14.77 -28.12 -16.88
N ALA A 8 14.73 -26.93 -16.30
CA ALA A 8 14.67 -26.71 -14.87
C ALA A 8 13.85 -25.47 -14.52
N HIS A 9 13.44 -25.40 -13.26
CA HIS A 9 12.85 -24.22 -12.64
C HIS A 9 13.75 -23.74 -11.50
N HIS A 10 13.70 -22.44 -11.24
CA HIS A 10 14.53 -21.79 -10.23
C HIS A 10 13.65 -21.02 -9.25
N MET A 11 13.77 -21.38 -7.97
CA MET A 11 13.10 -20.75 -6.84
C MET A 11 14.11 -19.98 -6.01
N ILE A 12 13.73 -18.79 -5.57
CA ILE A 12 14.57 -17.96 -4.71
C ILE A 12 13.79 -17.64 -3.45
N GLN A 13 14.41 -17.87 -2.30
CA GLN A 13 13.90 -17.50 -0.98
C GLN A 13 14.88 -16.51 -0.35
N SER A 14 14.40 -15.37 0.13
CA SER A 14 15.26 -14.34 0.71
C SER A 14 14.73 -13.93 2.07
N PHE A 15 15.65 -13.68 3.00
CA PHE A 15 15.35 -13.32 4.39
C PHE A 15 15.74 -11.86 4.65
N ALA A 16 15.19 -11.26 5.72
CA ALA A 16 15.61 -9.91 6.09
C ALA A 16 17.10 -9.91 6.55
N PRO A 17 17.85 -8.80 6.34
CA PRO A 17 19.24 -8.72 6.79
C PRO A 17 19.36 -8.99 8.30
N GLY A 18 20.22 -9.92 8.68
CA GLY A 18 20.48 -10.27 10.09
C GLY A 18 19.38 -11.11 10.76
N GLU A 19 18.37 -11.56 10.03
CA GLU A 19 17.24 -12.31 10.57
C GLU A 19 17.53 -13.82 10.71
N VAL A 20 18.40 -14.36 9.85
CA VAL A 20 18.77 -15.78 9.85
C VAL A 20 20.27 -15.94 9.62
N THR A 21 20.84 -16.99 10.19
CA THR A 21 22.19 -17.47 9.82
C THR A 21 22.17 -18.21 8.48
N PRO A 22 23.31 -18.35 7.77
CA PRO A 22 23.41 -19.16 6.55
C PRO A 22 22.94 -20.61 6.73
N GLU A 23 23.26 -21.22 7.86
CA GLU A 23 22.91 -22.61 8.18
C GLU A 23 21.39 -22.75 8.40
N GLU A 24 20.78 -21.82 9.13
CA GLU A 24 19.33 -21.78 9.32
C GLU A 24 18.60 -21.52 8.00
N ALA A 25 19.09 -20.57 7.19
CA ALA A 25 18.55 -20.30 5.87
C ALA A 25 18.59 -21.56 5.01
N HIS A 26 19.72 -22.27 4.97
CA HIS A 26 19.84 -23.50 4.19
C HIS A 26 18.83 -24.56 4.63
N LYS A 27 18.70 -24.78 5.94
CA LYS A 27 17.75 -25.74 6.51
C LYS A 27 16.29 -25.38 6.17
N LEU A 28 15.93 -24.11 6.28
CA LEU A 28 14.61 -23.61 5.89
C LEU A 28 14.36 -23.76 4.39
N GLY A 29 15.38 -23.55 3.57
CA GLY A 29 15.32 -23.76 2.12
C GLY A 29 15.08 -25.23 1.75
N GLN A 30 15.72 -26.17 2.46
CA GLN A 30 15.48 -27.61 2.31
C GLN A 30 14.03 -27.95 2.69
N GLU A 31 13.55 -27.53 3.86
CA GLU A 31 12.17 -27.80 4.30
C GLU A 31 11.14 -27.21 3.32
N TRP A 32 11.40 -26.01 2.82
CA TRP A 32 10.55 -25.38 1.82
C TRP A 32 10.55 -26.14 0.49
N ALA A 33 11.72 -26.58 0.01
CA ALA A 33 11.85 -27.41 -1.19
C ALA A 33 11.07 -28.72 -1.04
N GLU A 34 11.19 -29.41 0.10
CA GLU A 34 10.44 -30.65 0.36
C GLU A 34 8.93 -30.41 0.36
N LYS A 35 8.43 -29.33 0.98
CA LYS A 35 7.00 -29.00 0.98
C LYS A 35 6.47 -28.69 -0.43
N VAL A 36 7.27 -28.01 -1.26
CA VAL A 36 6.88 -27.60 -2.61
C VAL A 36 6.96 -28.76 -3.59
N LEU A 37 8.07 -29.48 -3.59
CA LEU A 37 8.41 -30.52 -4.56
C LEU A 37 7.88 -31.89 -4.13
N LYS A 38 7.56 -32.08 -2.85
CA LYS A 38 6.94 -33.29 -2.27
C LYS A 38 7.74 -34.56 -2.57
N GLY A 39 9.07 -34.46 -2.61
CA GLY A 39 9.95 -35.56 -2.98
C GLY A 39 9.74 -36.11 -4.39
N LYS A 40 9.21 -35.31 -5.32
CA LYS A 40 8.91 -35.74 -6.71
C LYS A 40 9.85 -35.15 -7.77
N TYR A 41 10.70 -34.21 -7.37
CA TYR A 41 11.61 -33.51 -8.28
C TYR A 41 13.00 -33.49 -7.64
N GLU A 42 14.02 -33.79 -8.43
CA GLU A 42 15.41 -33.61 -8.03
C GLU A 42 15.73 -32.11 -8.00
N TYR A 43 16.48 -31.67 -6.99
CA TYR A 43 16.85 -30.28 -6.84
C TYR A 43 18.26 -30.09 -6.27
N VAL A 44 18.83 -28.93 -6.55
CA VAL A 44 20.07 -28.43 -5.95
C VAL A 44 19.75 -27.12 -5.25
N ILE A 45 20.24 -26.96 -4.03
CA ILE A 45 20.12 -25.74 -3.24
C ILE A 45 21.51 -25.12 -3.02
N ALA A 46 21.63 -23.83 -3.28
CA ALA A 46 22.80 -23.01 -2.95
C ALA A 46 22.34 -21.84 -2.07
N THR A 47 22.98 -21.67 -0.91
CA THR A 47 22.72 -20.54 -0.01
C THR A 47 23.78 -19.48 -0.22
N HIS A 48 23.37 -18.28 -0.63
CA HIS A 48 24.31 -17.18 -0.84
C HIS A 48 24.40 -16.29 0.40
N THR A 49 25.63 -15.92 0.72
CA THR A 49 26.01 -15.08 1.87
C THR A 49 26.80 -13.83 1.45
N ASP A 50 27.07 -13.69 0.15
CA ASP A 50 27.83 -12.60 -0.46
C ASP A 50 26.98 -11.36 -0.78
N SER A 51 25.68 -11.42 -0.47
CA SER A 51 24.71 -10.37 -0.71
C SER A 51 24.28 -9.69 0.60
N ARG A 52 23.56 -8.56 0.51
CA ARG A 52 23.04 -7.83 1.69
C ARG A 52 22.15 -8.71 2.58
N CYS A 53 21.50 -9.71 2.00
CA CYS A 53 20.64 -10.66 2.69
C CYS A 53 21.13 -12.09 2.44
N VAL A 54 20.94 -12.98 3.41
CA VAL A 54 21.05 -14.41 3.15
C VAL A 54 19.87 -14.84 2.29
N ASN A 55 20.13 -15.62 1.24
CA ASN A 55 19.09 -16.16 0.38
C ASN A 55 19.43 -17.57 -0.10
N ASN A 56 18.40 -18.33 -0.46
CA ASN A 56 18.52 -19.65 -1.07
C ASN A 56 18.15 -19.55 -2.55
N HIS A 57 18.98 -20.18 -3.38
CA HIS A 57 18.75 -20.47 -4.78
C HIS A 57 18.50 -21.97 -4.92
N ILE A 58 17.27 -22.36 -5.27
CA ILE A 58 16.87 -23.76 -5.42
C ILE A 58 16.53 -23.99 -6.90
N MET A 59 17.35 -24.78 -7.59
CA MET A 59 17.05 -25.23 -8.95
C MET A 59 16.54 -26.66 -8.91
N PHE A 60 15.43 -26.94 -9.59
CA PHE A 60 14.84 -28.28 -9.64
C PHE A 60 14.45 -28.70 -11.06
N CYS A 61 14.52 -30.00 -11.32
CA CYS A 61 14.17 -30.58 -12.61
C CYS A 61 12.76 -30.19 -13.04
N ALA A 62 12.57 -29.82 -14.30
CA ALA A 62 11.24 -29.47 -14.80
C ALA A 62 10.31 -30.68 -14.90
N THR A 63 10.83 -31.90 -14.85
CA THR A 63 10.08 -33.14 -14.99
C THR A 63 10.14 -33.93 -13.68
N ASN A 64 8.99 -34.44 -13.27
CA ASN A 64 8.84 -35.33 -12.11
C ASN A 64 9.48 -36.70 -12.41
N PHE A 65 10.30 -37.23 -11.51
CA PHE A 65 10.94 -38.54 -11.72
C PHE A 65 10.03 -39.74 -11.40
N VAL A 66 8.88 -39.49 -10.75
CA VAL A 66 7.88 -40.52 -10.38
C VAL A 66 6.88 -40.76 -11.50
N ASP A 67 6.28 -39.69 -12.04
CA ASP A 67 5.21 -39.79 -13.05
C ASP A 67 5.57 -39.17 -14.41
N HIS A 68 6.81 -38.66 -14.56
CA HIS A 68 7.32 -38.05 -15.79
C HIS A 68 6.52 -36.86 -16.32
N HIS A 69 5.65 -36.26 -15.50
CA HIS A 69 4.93 -35.05 -15.87
C HIS A 69 5.78 -33.81 -15.61
N LYS A 70 5.58 -32.79 -16.45
CA LYS A 70 6.25 -31.50 -16.32
C LYS A 70 5.63 -30.67 -15.18
N TYR A 71 6.47 -29.99 -14.41
CA TYR A 71 6.06 -29.06 -13.39
C TYR A 71 5.22 -27.93 -14.00
N ILE A 72 4.07 -27.66 -13.39
CA ILE A 72 3.15 -26.62 -13.85
C ILE A 72 3.50 -25.30 -13.15
N SER A 73 4.28 -24.45 -13.82
CA SER A 73 4.59 -23.11 -13.34
C SER A 73 3.56 -22.09 -13.85
N ASN A 74 2.64 -21.66 -13.00
CA ASN A 74 1.63 -20.65 -13.29
C ASN A 74 1.34 -19.77 -12.05
N GLU A 75 0.47 -18.77 -12.20
CA GLU A 75 0.16 -17.85 -11.09
C GLU A 75 -0.39 -18.57 -9.84
N ARG A 76 -1.16 -19.65 -10.02
CA ARG A 76 -1.70 -20.44 -8.90
C ARG A 76 -0.61 -21.19 -8.17
N THR A 77 0.32 -21.83 -8.89
CA THR A 77 1.43 -22.57 -8.25
C THR A 77 2.42 -21.60 -7.60
N LEU A 78 2.68 -20.44 -8.20
CA LEU A 78 3.44 -19.36 -7.57
C LEU A 78 2.79 -18.85 -6.27
N ALA A 79 1.48 -18.61 -6.26
CA ALA A 79 0.77 -18.19 -5.05
C ALA A 79 0.75 -19.28 -3.95
N GLN A 80 0.81 -20.56 -4.32
CA GLN A 80 0.95 -21.65 -3.36
C GLN A 80 2.36 -21.72 -2.77
N ILE A 81 3.39 -21.63 -3.62
CA ILE A 81 4.80 -21.62 -3.21
C ILE A 81 5.09 -20.49 -2.22
N ARG A 82 4.58 -19.28 -2.50
CA ARG A 82 4.71 -18.12 -1.61
C ARG A 82 4.08 -18.37 -0.25
N ARG A 83 2.83 -18.84 -0.22
CA ARG A 83 2.14 -19.16 1.05
C ARG A 83 2.91 -20.19 1.86
N LEU A 84 3.43 -21.24 1.23
CA LEU A 84 4.26 -22.23 1.93
C LEU A 84 5.54 -21.62 2.51
N SER A 85 6.16 -20.65 1.82
CA SER A 85 7.31 -19.92 2.36
C SER A 85 6.90 -19.05 3.55
N ASP A 86 5.81 -18.28 3.41
CA ASP A 86 5.35 -17.37 4.46
C ASP A 86 4.93 -18.14 5.72
N ASP A 87 4.20 -19.24 5.56
CA ASP A 87 3.78 -20.10 6.67
C ASP A 87 4.98 -20.74 7.38
N LEU A 88 6.01 -21.14 6.61
CA LEU A 88 7.27 -21.62 7.16
C LEU A 88 7.96 -20.51 7.96
N CYS A 89 8.14 -19.32 7.38
CA CYS A 89 8.74 -18.18 8.07
C CYS A 89 7.99 -17.85 9.37
N ARG A 90 6.65 -17.77 9.35
CA ARG A 90 5.83 -17.51 10.55
C ARG A 90 6.04 -18.57 11.63
N THR A 91 6.08 -19.84 11.24
CA THR A 91 6.29 -20.96 12.19
C THR A 91 7.64 -20.84 12.90
N HIS A 92 8.65 -20.31 12.21
CA HIS A 92 9.99 -20.07 12.76
C HIS A 92 10.17 -18.67 13.36
N GLY A 93 9.11 -17.89 13.54
CA GLY A 93 9.17 -16.54 14.11
C GLY A 93 9.85 -15.51 13.22
N LEU A 94 9.98 -15.78 11.92
CA LEU A 94 10.59 -14.88 10.94
C LEU A 94 9.55 -13.93 10.35
N SER A 95 10.02 -12.78 9.90
CA SER A 95 9.20 -11.78 9.24
C SER A 95 8.71 -12.27 7.87
N VAL A 96 7.52 -11.81 7.51
CA VAL A 96 6.88 -12.09 6.23
C VAL A 96 6.38 -10.80 5.61
N ILE A 97 6.27 -10.79 4.29
CA ILE A 97 5.72 -9.64 3.57
C ILE A 97 4.20 -9.68 3.72
N GLU A 98 3.66 -8.82 4.57
CA GLU A 98 2.22 -8.65 4.72
C GLU A 98 1.60 -8.03 3.46
N THR A 99 1.00 -8.87 2.61
CA THR A 99 0.24 -8.41 1.45
C THR A 99 -1.15 -7.96 1.89
N THR A 100 -1.32 -6.67 2.13
CA THR A 100 -2.66 -6.08 2.22
C THR A 100 -3.34 -6.11 0.84
N GLU A 101 -4.67 -6.14 0.76
CA GLU A 101 -5.41 -6.11 -0.52
C GLU A 101 -5.09 -4.87 -1.40
N ARG A 102 -4.37 -3.89 -0.86
CA ARG A 102 -3.92 -2.65 -1.50
C ARG A 102 -2.41 -2.54 -1.62
N SER A 103 -1.63 -3.61 -1.45
CA SER A 103 -0.22 -3.57 -1.82
C SER A 103 -0.14 -3.15 -3.29
N ALA A 104 0.36 -1.93 -3.53
CA ALA A 104 0.54 -1.39 -4.87
C ALA A 104 1.23 -2.47 -5.71
N LYS A 105 0.75 -2.72 -6.93
CA LYS A 105 1.38 -3.69 -7.83
C LYS A 105 2.89 -3.44 -7.78
N SER A 106 3.64 -4.44 -7.34
CA SER A 106 5.09 -4.35 -7.31
C SER A 106 5.53 -3.94 -8.71
N LYS A 107 6.39 -2.92 -8.79
CA LYS A 107 6.95 -2.48 -10.07
C LYS A 107 7.49 -3.72 -10.76
N SER A 108 7.15 -3.90 -12.04
CA SER A 108 7.81 -4.95 -12.83
C SER A 108 9.33 -4.76 -12.70
N GLY A 109 10.13 -5.83 -12.69
CA GLY A 109 11.60 -5.70 -12.61
C GLY A 109 12.14 -4.68 -13.63
N LYS A 110 11.57 -4.66 -14.85
CA LYS A 110 11.87 -3.66 -15.88
C LYS A 110 11.56 -2.22 -15.45
N GLU A 111 10.40 -1.99 -14.82
CA GLU A 111 10.01 -0.68 -14.28
C GLU A 111 10.89 -0.27 -13.09
N TYR A 112 11.30 -1.22 -12.25
CA TYR A 112 12.19 -0.97 -11.13
C TYR A 112 13.59 -0.54 -11.59
N HIS A 113 14.21 -1.30 -12.52
CA HIS A 113 15.51 -0.96 -13.08
C HIS A 113 15.47 0.38 -13.83
N ALA A 114 14.49 0.59 -14.70
CA ALA A 114 14.33 1.85 -15.43
C ALA A 114 14.12 3.05 -14.48
N ALA A 115 13.40 2.88 -13.38
CA ALA A 115 13.25 3.92 -12.37
C ALA A 115 14.57 4.20 -11.61
N ARG A 116 15.33 3.15 -11.25
CA ARG A 116 16.63 3.27 -10.58
C ARG A 116 17.66 4.00 -11.44
N GLU A 117 17.60 3.79 -12.75
CA GLU A 117 18.51 4.41 -13.73
C GLU A 117 17.99 5.77 -14.25
N GLY A 118 16.89 6.30 -13.69
CA GLY A 118 16.31 7.58 -14.12
C GLY A 118 15.69 7.57 -15.53
N ARG A 119 15.55 6.40 -16.16
CA ARG A 119 14.97 6.19 -17.50
C ARG A 119 13.48 5.85 -17.50
N GLY A 120 12.83 5.83 -16.34
CA GLY A 120 11.42 5.46 -16.20
C GLY A 120 10.44 6.49 -16.78
N TRP A 121 10.05 6.34 -18.04
CA TRP A 121 9.06 7.20 -18.72
C TRP A 121 7.76 7.37 -17.92
N LYS A 122 7.23 6.27 -17.37
CA LYS A 122 6.01 6.25 -16.56
C LYS A 122 6.17 7.03 -15.25
N SER A 123 7.32 6.89 -14.57
CA SER A 123 7.59 7.65 -13.34
C SER A 123 7.75 9.14 -13.60
N LYS A 124 8.40 9.54 -14.70
CA LYS A 124 8.52 10.95 -15.10
C LYS A 124 7.15 11.55 -15.42
N LEU A 125 6.34 10.84 -16.20
CA LEU A 125 4.97 11.24 -16.53
C LEU A 125 4.10 11.41 -15.28
N TYR A 126 4.11 10.43 -14.37
CA TYR A 126 3.27 10.46 -13.17
C TYR A 126 3.67 11.60 -12.24
N ARG A 127 4.98 11.85 -12.09
CA ARG A 127 5.49 13.00 -11.34
C ARG A 127 5.04 14.32 -11.95
N LEU A 128 5.17 14.48 -13.27
CA LEU A 128 4.68 15.65 -13.99
C LEU A 128 3.17 15.88 -13.78
N ILE A 129 2.35 14.83 -13.87
CA ILE A 129 0.91 14.93 -13.61
C ILE A 129 0.66 15.40 -12.17
N ASP A 130 1.33 14.79 -11.20
CA ASP A 130 1.18 15.12 -9.78
C ASP A 130 1.60 16.56 -9.46
N ASP A 131 2.69 17.04 -10.07
CA ASP A 131 3.18 18.41 -9.92
C ASP A 131 2.26 19.43 -10.61
N THR A 132 1.53 19.01 -11.65
CA THR A 132 0.65 19.92 -12.41
C THR A 132 -0.73 20.07 -11.77
N ILE A 133 -1.28 19.01 -11.15
CA ILE A 133 -2.63 18.99 -10.56
C ILE A 133 -2.89 20.16 -9.58
N PRO A 134 -1.97 20.55 -8.67
CA PRO A 134 -2.19 21.66 -7.75
C PRO A 134 -2.38 23.02 -8.40
N HIS A 135 -1.98 23.17 -9.66
CA HIS A 135 -1.92 24.45 -10.35
C HIS A 135 -2.98 24.62 -11.43
N VAL A 136 -3.90 23.68 -11.57
CA VAL A 136 -4.96 23.68 -12.58
C VAL A 136 -6.33 23.56 -11.94
N LYS A 137 -7.33 24.20 -12.55
CA LYS A 137 -8.72 24.16 -12.08
C LYS A 137 -9.59 23.22 -12.90
N THR A 138 -9.16 22.88 -14.11
CA THR A 138 -9.88 22.00 -15.03
C THR A 138 -8.97 20.88 -15.56
N PHE A 139 -9.60 19.79 -16.00
CA PHE A 139 -8.87 18.69 -16.63
C PHE A 139 -8.23 19.12 -17.95
N ASP A 140 -8.88 20.00 -18.71
CA ASP A 140 -8.33 20.47 -19.98
C ASP A 140 -7.10 21.37 -19.79
N GLU A 141 -7.06 22.19 -18.73
CA GLU A 141 -5.85 22.94 -18.34
C GLU A 141 -4.67 22.03 -17.99
N LEU A 142 -4.94 20.89 -17.33
CA LEU A 142 -3.91 19.88 -17.06
C LEU A 142 -3.30 19.35 -18.36
N LEU A 143 -4.15 18.98 -19.32
CA LEU A 143 -3.69 18.44 -20.59
C LEU A 143 -2.90 19.48 -21.39
N GLN A 144 -3.33 20.74 -21.38
CA GLN A 144 -2.59 21.83 -22.03
C GLN A 144 -1.18 21.99 -21.43
N ARG A 145 -1.04 21.94 -20.10
CA ARG A 145 0.27 22.04 -19.45
C ARG A 145 1.16 20.82 -19.69
N ILE A 146 0.59 19.62 -19.73
CA ILE A 146 1.32 18.39 -20.07
C ILE A 146 1.80 18.45 -21.53
N SER A 147 0.95 18.92 -22.46
CA SER A 147 1.34 19.15 -23.85
C SER A 147 2.42 20.23 -23.98
N ALA A 148 2.33 21.32 -23.22
CA ALA A 148 3.35 22.37 -23.18
C ALA A 148 4.71 21.86 -22.64
N ALA A 149 4.70 20.83 -21.79
CA ALA A 149 5.91 20.13 -21.34
C ALA A 149 6.46 19.14 -22.39
N GLY A 150 5.92 19.13 -23.61
CA GLY A 150 6.38 18.32 -24.74
C GLY A 150 5.78 16.92 -24.83
N TYR A 151 4.78 16.58 -23.99
CA TYR A 151 4.14 15.27 -24.06
C TYR A 151 3.00 15.26 -25.07
N GLU A 152 2.92 14.22 -25.89
CA GLU A 152 1.75 14.01 -26.73
C GLU A 152 0.64 13.33 -25.94
N VAL A 153 -0.55 13.93 -25.97
CA VAL A 153 -1.74 13.43 -25.29
C VAL A 153 -2.66 12.76 -26.31
N SER A 154 -2.97 11.49 -26.08
CA SER A 154 -3.98 10.74 -26.85
C SER A 154 -5.14 10.38 -25.93
N ARG A 155 -6.31 10.95 -26.23
CA ARG A 155 -7.55 10.74 -25.47
C ARG A 155 -8.55 9.97 -26.32
N THR A 156 -9.01 8.83 -25.79
CA THR A 156 -10.16 8.08 -26.31
C THR A 156 -11.24 8.02 -25.24
N LYS A 157 -12.50 7.69 -25.61
CA LYS A 157 -13.63 7.59 -24.65
C LYS A 157 -13.36 6.73 -23.40
N LYS A 158 -12.42 5.78 -23.46
CA LYS A 158 -12.11 4.86 -22.35
C LYS A 158 -10.68 4.95 -21.81
N VAL A 159 -9.76 5.60 -22.51
CA VAL A 159 -8.32 5.53 -22.18
C VAL A 159 -7.62 6.85 -22.45
N LEU A 160 -6.93 7.34 -21.41
CA LEU A 160 -5.98 8.44 -21.47
C LEU A 160 -4.56 7.89 -21.62
N LYS A 161 -3.85 8.32 -22.65
CA LYS A 161 -2.47 7.91 -22.95
C LYS A 161 -1.58 9.12 -23.19
N PHE A 162 -0.31 8.97 -22.84
CA PHE A 162 0.71 10.02 -22.97
C PHE A 162 1.97 9.44 -23.62
N ARG A 163 2.65 10.23 -24.44
CA ARG A 163 3.95 9.87 -25.02
C ARG A 163 4.94 11.00 -24.75
N ALA A 164 6.04 10.67 -24.09
CA ALA A 164 7.10 11.65 -23.83
C ALA A 164 7.94 11.89 -25.10
N PRO A 165 8.65 13.03 -25.20
CA PRO A 165 9.63 13.25 -26.26
C PRO A 165 10.66 12.11 -26.31
N GLY A 166 10.83 11.48 -27.47
CA GLY A 166 11.75 10.36 -27.67
C GLY A 166 11.26 9.00 -27.14
N GLN A 167 9.99 8.89 -26.73
CA GLN A 167 9.38 7.60 -26.39
C GLN A 167 8.63 7.03 -27.60
N ASP A 168 8.93 5.79 -28.00
CA ASP A 168 8.27 5.19 -29.17
C ASP A 168 6.77 4.90 -28.94
N LYS A 169 6.43 4.37 -27.76
CA LYS A 169 5.08 3.87 -27.43
C LYS A 169 4.38 4.74 -26.40
N PHE A 170 3.08 4.92 -26.59
CA PHE A 170 2.22 5.58 -25.61
C PHE A 170 2.14 4.82 -24.28
N THR A 171 2.21 5.57 -23.19
CA THR A 171 1.99 5.11 -21.81
C THR A 171 0.56 5.39 -21.39
N ARG A 172 -0.15 4.35 -20.94
CA ARG A 172 -1.50 4.48 -20.39
C ARG A 172 -1.45 4.91 -18.92
N GLY A 173 -2.34 5.83 -18.55
CA GLY A 173 -2.62 6.15 -17.14
C GLY A 173 -3.35 5.00 -16.44
N HIS A 174 -2.84 4.59 -15.28
CA HIS A 174 -3.42 3.53 -14.43
C HIS A 174 -3.70 4.05 -13.03
N ASP A 175 -4.58 3.37 -12.29
CA ASP A 175 -4.93 3.68 -10.91
C ASP A 175 -5.31 5.17 -10.74
N ASP A 176 -4.55 5.93 -9.96
CA ASP A 176 -4.74 7.35 -9.68
C ASP A 176 -4.47 8.29 -10.88
N TYR A 177 -3.95 7.75 -11.97
CA TYR A 177 -3.62 8.47 -13.21
C TYR A 177 -4.61 8.19 -14.35
N THR A 178 -5.78 7.62 -14.03
CA THR A 178 -6.90 7.54 -14.98
C THR A 178 -7.61 8.89 -15.09
N GLU A 179 -8.27 9.17 -16.23
CA GLU A 179 -8.99 10.45 -16.44
C GLU A 179 -9.99 10.74 -15.31
N MET A 180 -10.76 9.74 -14.88
CA MET A 180 -11.72 9.86 -13.79
C MET A 180 -11.04 10.27 -12.47
N ARG A 181 -9.97 9.58 -12.07
CA ARG A 181 -9.23 9.88 -10.83
C ARG A 181 -8.56 11.24 -10.87
N ILE A 182 -8.00 11.62 -12.02
CA ILE A 182 -7.40 12.94 -12.19
C ILE A 182 -8.46 14.04 -12.06
N ARG A 183 -9.65 13.86 -12.66
CA ARG A 183 -10.77 14.80 -12.49
C ARG A 183 -11.22 14.90 -11.04
N GLU A 184 -11.34 13.79 -10.33
CA GLU A 184 -11.62 13.77 -8.88
C GLU A 184 -10.58 14.55 -8.07
N ARG A 185 -9.29 14.38 -8.38
CA ARG A 185 -8.19 15.07 -7.69
C ARG A 185 -8.17 16.58 -7.95
N ILE A 186 -8.53 17.01 -9.16
CA ILE A 186 -8.66 18.44 -9.49
C ILE A 186 -9.87 19.05 -8.76
N ALA A 187 -11.01 18.34 -8.74
CA ALA A 187 -12.25 18.82 -8.10
C ALA A 187 -12.17 18.82 -6.56
N GLY A 188 -11.50 17.85 -5.96
CA GLY A 188 -11.39 17.70 -4.49
C GLY A 188 -10.43 18.67 -3.80
N GLY A 189 -9.79 19.57 -4.55
CA GLY A 189 -8.64 20.35 -4.09
C GLY A 189 -7.42 19.45 -3.90
N ALA A 190 -6.22 19.98 -4.14
CA ALA A 190 -4.94 19.26 -4.19
C ALA A 190 -4.50 18.54 -2.88
N SER A 191 -5.41 18.26 -1.96
CA SER A 191 -5.15 17.41 -0.81
C SER A 191 -5.13 15.96 -1.25
N ARG A 192 -3.94 15.36 -1.19
CA ARG A 192 -3.77 13.93 -0.97
C ARG A 192 -4.24 13.64 0.45
N LYS A 193 -5.55 13.80 0.74
CA LYS A 193 -6.09 13.18 1.93
C LYS A 193 -6.01 11.69 1.65
N PRO A 194 -5.19 10.91 2.39
CA PRO A 194 -5.35 9.47 2.35
C PRO A 194 -6.82 9.24 2.64
N GLN A 195 -7.52 8.64 1.68
CA GLN A 195 -8.86 8.16 1.93
C GLN A 195 -8.66 7.18 3.10
N ARG A 196 -9.00 7.59 4.32
CA ARG A 196 -9.00 6.70 5.48
C ARG A 196 -9.80 5.50 5.01
N ASP A 197 -9.17 4.34 5.01
CA ASP A 197 -9.81 3.08 4.69
C ASP A 197 -10.83 2.83 5.79
N ASP A 198 -12.01 3.42 5.63
CA ASP A 198 -13.18 3.10 6.42
C ASP A 198 -13.87 1.88 5.81
N LYS A 199 -13.06 0.93 5.30
CA LYS A 199 -13.57 -0.37 4.92
C LYS A 199 -13.85 -1.10 6.23
N GLY A 200 -15.08 -0.91 6.71
CA GLY A 200 -15.62 -1.68 7.81
C GLY A 200 -15.38 -3.17 7.61
N VAL A 201 -15.35 -3.89 8.73
CA VAL A 201 -15.17 -5.35 8.78
C VAL A 201 -16.06 -6.01 7.71
N ASN A 202 -15.48 -6.87 6.88
CA ASN A 202 -16.23 -7.62 5.88
C ASN A 202 -17.25 -8.52 6.58
N LEU A 203 -18.52 -8.13 6.53
CA LEU A 203 -19.60 -8.92 7.11
C LEU A 203 -19.98 -10.07 6.18
N VAL A 204 -20.39 -11.18 6.79
CA VAL A 204 -21.00 -12.32 6.09
C VAL A 204 -22.21 -11.83 5.30
N ILE A 205 -22.32 -12.23 4.04
CA ILE A 205 -23.43 -11.85 3.16
C ILE A 205 -24.65 -12.69 3.54
N ASP A 206 -25.79 -12.05 3.82
CA ASP A 206 -27.06 -12.75 3.93
C ASP A 206 -27.52 -13.24 2.54
N ILE A 207 -27.18 -14.49 2.24
CA ILE A 207 -27.50 -15.12 0.94
C ILE A 207 -29.01 -15.28 0.76
N GLN A 208 -29.77 -15.48 1.85
CA GLN A 208 -31.21 -15.72 1.77
C GLN A 208 -31.95 -14.45 1.34
N ASN A 209 -31.54 -13.30 1.88
CA ASN A 209 -32.16 -12.01 1.60
C ASN A 209 -31.45 -11.20 0.50
N SER A 210 -30.40 -11.75 -0.13
CA SER A 210 -29.69 -11.07 -1.21
C SER A 210 -30.38 -11.28 -2.56
N ILE A 211 -31.00 -10.22 -3.09
CA ILE A 211 -31.59 -10.19 -4.44
C ILE A 211 -30.58 -10.67 -5.50
N LYS A 212 -29.30 -10.26 -5.37
CA LYS A 212 -28.22 -10.69 -6.28
C LYS A 212 -27.93 -12.18 -6.20
N ALA A 213 -28.01 -12.78 -5.01
CA ALA A 213 -27.83 -14.21 -4.83
C ALA A 213 -29.04 -15.03 -5.29
N GLN A 214 -30.24 -14.47 -5.21
CA GLN A 214 -31.46 -15.11 -5.73
C GLN A 214 -31.50 -15.10 -7.26
N GLN A 215 -31.03 -14.02 -7.90
CA GLN A 215 -31.09 -13.86 -9.36
C GLN A 215 -29.88 -14.43 -10.11
N ASN A 216 -28.73 -14.63 -9.44
CA ASN A 216 -27.50 -15.07 -10.08
C ASN A 216 -26.85 -16.23 -9.31
N GLU A 217 -26.93 -17.43 -9.89
CA GLU A 217 -26.38 -18.65 -9.29
C GLU A 217 -24.84 -18.60 -9.15
N GLY A 218 -24.16 -17.90 -10.06
CA GLY A 218 -22.71 -17.64 -9.97
C GLY A 218 -22.35 -16.76 -8.77
N TYR A 219 -23.12 -15.70 -8.54
CA TYR A 219 -22.96 -14.83 -7.37
C TYR A 219 -23.27 -15.57 -6.07
N LYS A 220 -24.32 -16.41 -6.06
CA LYS A 220 -24.66 -17.27 -4.92
C LYS A 220 -23.53 -18.22 -4.56
N ARG A 221 -22.91 -18.87 -5.56
CA ARG A 221 -21.75 -19.74 -5.34
C ARG A 221 -20.55 -18.98 -4.80
N TRP A 222 -20.28 -17.79 -5.35
CA TRP A 222 -19.23 -16.92 -4.83
C TRP A 222 -19.49 -16.49 -3.38
N ALA A 223 -20.72 -16.06 -3.06
CA ALA A 223 -21.11 -15.62 -1.73
C ALA A 223 -20.99 -16.74 -0.69
N LYS A 224 -21.31 -18.00 -1.05
CA LYS A 224 -21.08 -19.17 -0.17
C LYS A 224 -19.60 -19.35 0.16
N VAL A 225 -18.72 -19.29 -0.84
CA VAL A 225 -17.26 -19.42 -0.66
C VAL A 225 -16.70 -18.24 0.11
N PHE A 226 -17.19 -17.03 -0.15
CA PHE A 226 -16.81 -15.82 0.57
C PHE A 226 -17.19 -15.91 2.05
N ASN A 227 -18.45 -16.21 2.35
CA ASN A 227 -18.95 -16.37 3.72
C ASN A 227 -18.15 -17.42 4.48
N LEU A 228 -17.87 -18.58 3.86
CA LEU A 228 -17.06 -19.62 4.49
C LEU A 228 -15.68 -19.11 4.89
N LYS A 229 -15.03 -18.32 4.02
CA LYS A 229 -13.72 -17.72 4.32
C LYS A 229 -13.81 -16.70 5.46
N GLU A 230 -14.79 -15.79 5.42
CA GLU A 230 -14.94 -14.76 6.46
C GLU A 230 -15.32 -15.39 7.81
N THR A 231 -16.19 -16.41 7.83
CA THR A 231 -16.48 -17.17 9.04
C THR A 231 -15.26 -17.91 9.57
N SER A 232 -14.45 -18.53 8.70
CA SER A 232 -13.21 -19.18 9.14
C SER A 232 -12.23 -18.18 9.76
N LYS A 233 -12.07 -16.98 9.18
CA LYS A 233 -11.25 -15.92 9.79
C LYS A 233 -11.78 -15.51 11.16
N ALA A 234 -13.09 -15.34 11.30
CA ALA A 234 -13.71 -15.00 12.57
C ALA A 234 -13.48 -16.10 13.62
N VAL A 235 -13.66 -17.37 13.26
CA VAL A 235 -13.42 -18.50 14.16
C VAL A 235 -11.95 -18.60 14.54
N ASN A 236 -11.01 -18.43 13.60
CA ASN A 236 -9.58 -18.42 13.90
C ASN A 236 -9.22 -17.32 14.89
N TYR A 237 -9.72 -16.10 14.66
CA TYR A 237 -9.50 -14.98 15.57
C TYR A 237 -10.03 -15.27 16.98
N LEU A 238 -11.27 -15.77 17.10
CA LEU A 238 -11.84 -16.14 18.39
C LEU A 238 -10.99 -17.23 19.08
N THR A 239 -10.51 -18.21 18.32
CA THR A 239 -9.66 -19.30 18.83
C THR A 239 -8.30 -18.79 19.29
N GLU A 240 -7.61 -17.99 18.47
CA GLU A 240 -6.30 -17.40 18.78
C GLU A 240 -6.34 -16.50 20.02
N HIS A 241 -7.47 -15.82 20.26
CA HIS A 241 -7.67 -14.95 21.42
C HIS A 241 -8.35 -15.65 22.61
N ASN A 242 -8.51 -16.98 22.57
CA ASN A 242 -9.17 -17.78 23.60
C ASN A 242 -10.57 -17.25 23.98
N ILE A 243 -11.29 -16.70 23.00
CA ILE A 243 -12.66 -16.20 23.18
C ILE A 243 -13.60 -17.38 22.94
N THR A 244 -13.95 -18.06 24.02
CA THR A 244 -14.69 -19.33 23.96
C THR A 244 -16.20 -19.15 24.06
N ASP A 245 -16.66 -17.98 24.50
CA ASP A 245 -18.09 -17.71 24.67
C ASP A 245 -18.49 -16.27 24.29
N ARG A 246 -19.80 -16.10 24.10
CA ARG A 246 -20.40 -14.83 23.65
C ARG A 246 -20.27 -13.71 24.69
N GLU A 247 -20.23 -14.04 25.98
CA GLU A 247 -20.13 -13.03 27.04
C GLU A 247 -18.73 -12.44 27.09
N GLN A 248 -17.69 -13.27 26.95
CA GLN A 248 -16.30 -12.83 26.82
C GLN A 248 -16.14 -11.90 25.62
N LEU A 249 -16.69 -12.28 24.45
CA LEU A 249 -16.67 -11.42 23.27
C LEU A 249 -17.36 -10.07 23.55
N ALA A 250 -18.52 -10.08 24.19
CA ALA A 250 -19.26 -8.86 24.52
C ALA A 250 -18.48 -7.94 25.48
N ARG A 251 -17.78 -8.52 26.46
CA ARG A 251 -16.90 -7.77 27.38
C ARG A 251 -15.73 -7.14 26.63
N ILE A 252 -15.05 -7.89 25.76
CA ILE A 252 -13.94 -7.38 24.95
C ILE A 252 -14.40 -6.23 24.06
N VAL A 253 -15.55 -6.36 23.41
CA VAL A 253 -16.12 -5.28 22.57
C VAL A 253 -16.44 -4.04 23.41
N LYS A 254 -17.02 -4.22 24.60
CA LYS A 254 -17.32 -3.11 25.53
C LYS A 254 -16.04 -2.42 26.01
N ASP A 255 -15.02 -3.18 26.36
CA ASP A 255 -13.73 -2.65 26.81
C ASP A 255 -12.99 -1.93 25.68
N ALA A 256 -13.07 -2.45 24.46
CA ALA A 256 -12.53 -1.77 23.28
C ALA A 256 -13.25 -0.45 23.01
N ALA A 257 -14.59 -0.43 23.09
CA ALA A 257 -15.39 0.78 22.91
C ALA A 257 -15.06 1.84 23.97
N THR A 258 -14.98 1.47 25.24
CA THR A 258 -14.62 2.41 26.33
C THR A 258 -13.20 2.96 26.17
N LYS A 259 -12.23 2.13 25.77
CA LYS A 259 -10.86 2.59 25.47
C LYS A 259 -10.83 3.54 24.28
N PHE A 260 -11.60 3.26 23.23
CA PHE A 260 -11.75 4.14 22.08
C PHE A 260 -12.32 5.50 22.49
N ASP A 261 -13.41 5.51 23.24
CA ASP A 261 -14.06 6.74 23.71
C ASP A 261 -13.11 7.60 24.55
N LYS A 262 -12.36 6.96 25.46
CA LYS A 262 -11.33 7.62 26.26
C LYS A 262 -10.24 8.23 25.37
N THR A 263 -9.69 7.45 24.44
CA THR A 263 -8.63 7.92 23.53
C THR A 263 -9.12 9.07 22.64
N ALA A 264 -10.36 9.01 22.17
CA ALA A 264 -10.98 10.07 21.38
C ALA A 264 -11.23 11.35 22.21
N ALA A 265 -11.51 11.23 23.51
CA ALA A 265 -11.60 12.37 24.41
C ALA A 265 -10.22 13.00 24.65
N ASP A 266 -9.19 12.18 24.88
CA ASP A 266 -7.81 12.62 25.07
C ASP A 266 -7.28 13.36 23.82
N LEU A 267 -7.55 12.82 22.63
CA LEU A 267 -7.19 13.44 21.35
C LEU A 267 -7.82 14.84 21.21
N ARG A 268 -9.12 14.96 21.51
CA ARG A 268 -9.82 16.27 21.52
C ARG A 268 -9.18 17.25 22.50
N GLY A 269 -8.74 16.77 23.66
CA GLY A 269 -8.00 17.58 24.64
C GLY A 269 -6.66 18.10 24.10
N ILE A 270 -5.89 17.23 23.42
CA ILE A 270 -4.62 17.59 22.79
C ILE A 270 -4.82 18.60 21.66
N GLU A 271 -5.81 18.38 20.79
CA GLU A 271 -6.15 19.30 19.69
C GLU A 271 -6.50 20.70 20.22
N LYS A 272 -7.27 20.79 21.31
CA LYS A 272 -7.59 22.06 21.96
C LYS A 272 -6.32 22.76 22.47
N ARG A 273 -5.46 22.04 23.20
CA ARG A 273 -4.19 22.59 23.70
C ARG A 273 -3.28 23.08 22.57
N LEU A 274 -3.22 22.34 21.46
CA LEU A 274 -2.45 22.73 20.29
C LEU A 274 -2.96 24.05 19.70
N SER A 275 -4.27 24.19 19.59
CA SER A 275 -4.90 25.45 19.14
C SER A 275 -4.57 26.63 20.07
N ASP A 276 -4.65 26.44 21.37
CA ASP A 276 -4.35 27.48 22.37
C ASP A 276 -2.87 27.90 22.32
N VAL A 277 -1.96 26.94 22.14
CA VAL A 277 -0.52 27.22 21.99
C VAL A 277 -0.24 27.99 20.70
N LEU A 278 -0.85 27.60 19.58
CA LEU A 278 -0.71 28.30 18.30
C LEU A 278 -1.22 29.75 18.39
N LEU A 279 -2.34 29.97 19.08
CA LEU A 279 -2.87 31.30 19.33
C LEU A 279 -1.91 32.14 20.18
N THR A 280 -1.38 31.54 21.26
CA THR A 280 -0.40 32.19 22.14
C THR A 280 0.88 32.58 21.41
N MET A 281 1.40 31.69 20.55
CA MET A 281 2.56 31.97 19.70
C MET A 281 2.30 33.17 18.79
N LYS A 282 1.13 33.22 18.14
CA LYS A 282 0.72 34.34 17.28
C LYS A 282 0.63 35.65 18.07
N HIS A 283 0.04 35.64 19.27
CA HIS A 283 0.00 36.83 20.13
C HIS A 283 1.39 37.30 20.54
N THR A 284 2.28 36.38 20.89
CA THR A 284 3.67 36.69 21.26
C THR A 284 4.45 37.29 20.10
N GLU A 285 4.31 36.73 18.89
CA GLU A 285 4.92 37.25 17.68
C GLU A 285 4.41 38.66 17.35
N ASN A 286 3.08 38.86 17.40
CA ASN A 286 2.47 40.17 17.21
C ASN A 286 2.95 41.20 18.23
N TYR A 287 3.05 40.81 19.50
CA TYR A 287 3.57 41.68 20.55
C TYR A 287 5.03 42.06 20.26
N ARG A 288 5.90 41.09 19.96
CA ARG A 288 7.31 41.36 19.59
C ARG A 288 7.42 42.31 18.39
N ARG A 289 6.56 42.14 17.38
CA ARG A 289 6.54 43.00 16.19
C ARG A 289 6.07 44.42 16.49
N MET A 290 5.05 44.57 17.34
CA MET A 290 4.41 45.86 17.62
C MET A 290 5.07 46.63 18.76
N LYS A 291 5.81 45.96 19.65
CA LYS A 291 6.46 46.58 20.82
C LYS A 291 7.40 47.74 20.45
N PRO A 292 8.30 47.63 19.45
CA PRO A 292 9.17 48.76 19.07
C PRO A 292 8.37 49.98 18.57
N THR A 293 7.31 49.75 17.81
CA THR A 293 6.43 50.82 17.30
C THR A 293 5.66 51.48 18.44
N TYR A 294 5.15 50.69 19.38
CA TYR A 294 4.46 51.18 20.57
C TYR A 294 5.38 51.97 21.50
N ASP A 295 6.62 51.53 21.69
CA ASP A 295 7.63 52.25 22.48
C ASP A 295 7.98 53.60 21.86
N LYS A 296 8.12 53.66 20.52
CA LYS A 296 8.27 54.93 19.78
C LYS A 296 7.08 55.86 19.98
N TYR A 297 5.84 55.33 19.92
CA TYR A 297 4.63 56.11 20.20
C TYR A 297 4.60 56.67 21.63
N LEU A 298 4.94 55.87 22.64
CA LEU A 298 5.00 56.31 24.03
C LEU A 298 6.07 57.39 24.26
N ALA A 299 7.24 57.25 23.65
CA ALA A 299 8.30 58.25 23.70
C ALA A 299 7.85 59.58 23.07
N ALA A 300 7.20 59.52 21.90
CA ALA A 300 6.65 60.71 21.23
C ALA A 300 5.51 61.37 22.04
N LYS A 301 4.66 60.58 22.71
CA LYS A 301 3.62 61.10 23.60
C LYS A 301 4.19 61.84 24.82
N LYS A 302 5.30 61.36 25.39
CA LYS A 302 6.01 62.04 26.49
C LYS A 302 6.70 63.34 26.06
N GLN A 303 7.06 63.46 24.77
CA GLN A 303 7.72 64.65 24.22
C GLN A 303 6.74 65.74 23.74
N ARG A 304 5.43 65.48 23.73
CA ARG A 304 4.43 66.51 23.40
C ARG A 304 4.22 67.42 24.62
N PRO A 305 4.62 68.72 24.58
CA PRO A 305 4.23 69.66 25.62
C PRO A 305 2.72 69.88 25.52
N LEU A 306 2.06 70.06 26.66
CA LEU A 306 0.72 70.62 26.77
C LEU A 306 0.74 72.06 26.20
N LEU A 307 0.64 72.20 24.90
CA LEU A 307 0.35 73.46 24.23
C LEU A 307 -1.02 73.31 23.60
N PHE A 308 -2.03 73.71 24.37
CA PHE A 308 -3.12 74.62 23.98
C PHE A 308 -4.07 74.70 25.19
N ARG A 309 -3.85 75.72 26.02
CA ARG A 309 -4.87 76.30 26.89
C ARG A 309 -4.94 77.78 26.50
N THR A 310 -6.18 78.24 26.35
CA THR A 310 -6.71 79.50 25.75
C THR A 310 -6.54 79.63 24.25
#